data_AF-F3QIY2-F1
#
_entry.id   AF-F3QIY2-F1
#
_cell.length_a   1.000
_cell.length_b   1.000
_cell.length_c   1.000
_cell.angle_alpha   90.00
_cell.angle_beta   90.00
_cell.angle_gamma   90.00
#
_symmetry.space_group_name_H-M   'P 1'
#
loop_
_entity.id
_entity.type
_entity.pdbx_description
1 polymer ?
#
loop_
_entity_poly.entity_id
_entity_poly.type
_entity_poly.pdbx_seq_one_letter_code
_entity_poly.pdbx_strand_id
1 'polypeptide(L)' 'MSGYEGLGADLIQLGFRIKEKVFRNVGILTCVGIAPTKTLAKYCNHLAKHYAGLKGVCNWLDLTPQRQAKALACEPVSEI' A
#
# COMPACT_ATOMS: atom_id res chain seq x y z
N MET A 1 -0.24 -18.57 -8.70
CA MET A 1 0.22 -17.44 -9.53
C MET A 1 -0.46 -16.20 -9.01
N SER A 2 0.27 -15.38 -8.28
CA SER A 2 -0.24 -14.09 -7.85
C SER A 2 -0.14 -13.12 -9.03
N GLY A 3 -1.21 -12.38 -9.36
CA GLY A 3 -1.29 -11.61 -10.61
C GLY A 3 -0.25 -10.47 -10.74
N TYR A 4 0.53 -10.19 -9.70
CA TYR A 4 1.58 -9.18 -9.70
C TYR A 4 2.97 -9.70 -10.12
N GLU A 5 3.16 -11.02 -10.20
CA GLU A 5 4.44 -11.66 -10.59
C GLU A 5 4.88 -11.28 -12.01
N GLY A 6 3.93 -11.00 -12.91
CA GLY A 6 4.21 -10.62 -14.29
C GLY A 6 4.49 -9.13 -14.52
N LEU A 7 4.39 -8.29 -13.48
CA LEU A 7 4.54 -6.84 -13.65
C LEU A 7 5.99 -6.41 -13.87
N GLY A 8 6.98 -7.23 -13.51
CA GLY A 8 8.43 -6.95 -13.67
C GLY A 8 8.88 -5.60 -13.07
N ALA A 9 8.00 -4.96 -12.30
CA ALA A 9 8.07 -3.56 -11.95
C ALA A 9 8.16 -3.43 -10.45
N ASP A 10 9.00 -2.50 -10.02
CA ASP A 10 8.97 -1.96 -8.68
C ASP A 10 7.54 -1.50 -8.35
N LEU A 11 6.87 -2.26 -7.47
CA LEU A 11 5.48 -2.05 -7.09
C LEU A 11 5.29 -0.71 -6.37
N ILE A 12 6.31 -0.24 -5.65
CA ILE A 12 6.30 1.08 -5.01
C ILE A 12 6.29 2.17 -6.09
N GLN A 13 7.14 2.06 -7.11
CA GLN A 13 7.15 3.01 -8.23
C GLN A 13 5.83 2.96 -9.01
N LEU A 14 5.22 1.79 -9.18
CA LEU A 14 3.88 1.69 -9.75
C LEU A 14 2.84 2.42 -8.88
N GLY A 15 2.86 2.23 -7.56
CA GLY A 15 1.96 2.91 -6.63
C GLY A 15 2.08 4.43 -6.69
N PHE A 16 3.31 4.96 -6.75
CA PHE A 16 3.53 6.41 -6.91
C PHE A 16 3.01 6.92 -8.25
N ARG A 17 3.26 6.19 -9.36
CA ARG A 17 2.72 6.55 -10.68
C ARG A 17 1.18 6.57 -10.69
N ILE A 18 0.53 5.60 -10.05
CA ILE A 18 -0.94 5.57 -9.92
C ILE A 18 -1.42 6.80 -9.14
N LYS A 19 -0.85 7.05 -7.96
CA LYS A 19 -1.20 8.20 -7.12
C LYS A 19 -1.06 9.52 -7.88
N GLU A 20 0.05 9.71 -8.58
CA GLU A 20 0.31 10.92 -9.36
C GLU A 20 -0.66 11.04 -10.54
N LYS A 21 -0.94 9.96 -11.27
CA LYS A 21 -1.86 9.97 -12.41
C LYS A 21 -3.29 10.30 -11.99
N VAL A 22 -3.76 9.78 -10.86
CA VAL A 22 -5.08 10.12 -10.30
C VAL A 22 -5.14 11.60 -9.95
N PHE A 23 -4.11 12.12 -9.30
CA PHE A 23 -4.06 13.55 -8.97
C PHE A 23 -4.05 14.42 -10.23
N ARG A 24 -3.20 14.12 -11.23
CA ARG A 24 -3.11 14.89 -12.48
C ARG A 24 -4.40 14.88 -13.29
N ASN A 25 -5.08 13.73 -13.38
CA ASN A 25 -6.23 13.57 -14.27
C ASN A 25 -7.58 13.89 -13.61
N VAL A 26 -7.70 13.70 -12.29
CA VAL A 26 -8.97 13.83 -11.55
C VAL A 26 -8.91 14.95 -10.51
N GLY A 27 -7.72 15.39 -10.10
CA GLY A 27 -7.54 16.41 -9.06
C GLY A 27 -7.71 15.89 -7.63
N ILE A 28 -7.79 14.57 -7.42
CA ILE A 28 -8.04 13.96 -6.12
C ILE A 28 -6.75 13.35 -5.57
N LEU A 29 -6.42 13.66 -4.31
CA LEU A 29 -5.34 13.00 -3.59
C LEU A 29 -5.76 11.58 -3.19
N THR A 30 -4.89 10.61 -3.49
CA THR A 30 -5.15 9.20 -3.16
C THR A 30 -3.96 8.55 -2.45
N CYS A 31 -4.22 7.42 -1.82
CA CYS A 31 -3.22 6.51 -1.26
C CYS A 31 -3.32 5.16 -1.98
N VAL A 32 -2.24 4.37 -1.94
CA VAL A 32 -2.16 3.07 -2.60
C VAL A 32 -1.62 2.02 -1.64
N GLY A 33 -2.40 0.95 -1.43
CA GLY A 33 -1.98 -0.24 -0.68
C GLY A 33 -1.82 -1.44 -1.60
N ILE A 34 -0.69 -2.15 -1.50
CA ILE A 34 -0.35 -3.30 -2.35
C ILE A 34 -0.08 -4.51 -1.46
N ALA A 35 -0.77 -5.62 -1.72
CA ALA A 35 -0.58 -6.88 -1.00
C ALA A 35 -1.17 -8.09 -1.75
N PRO A 36 -0.84 -9.34 -1.37
CA PRO A 36 -1.38 -10.55 -2.00
C PRO A 36 -2.89 -10.78 -1.86
N THR A 37 -3.53 -10.18 -0.85
CA THR A 37 -4.97 -10.34 -0.57
C THR A 37 -5.65 -8.98 -0.45
N LYS A 38 -6.97 -8.94 -0.71
CA LYS A 38 -7.78 -7.71 -0.66
C LYS A 38 -7.73 -7.06 0.73
N THR A 39 -7.85 -7.86 1.78
CA THR A 39 -7.79 -7.37 3.17
C THR A 39 -6.44 -6.76 3.50
N LEU A 40 -5.33 -7.43 3.15
CA LEU A 40 -4.00 -6.86 3.36
C LEU A 40 -3.76 -5.61 2.52
N ALA A 41 -4.29 -5.54 1.30
CA ALA A 41 -4.16 -4.35 0.47
C ALA A 41 -4.93 -3.15 1.08
N LYS A 42 -6.14 -3.39 1.60
CA LYS A 42 -6.92 -2.39 2.34
C LYS A 42 -6.20 -1.92 3.60
N TYR A 43 -5.60 -2.86 4.33
CA TYR A 43 -4.76 -2.60 5.49
C TYR A 43 -3.54 -1.72 5.14
N CYS A 44 -2.79 -2.06 4.10
CA CYS A 44 -1.67 -1.22 3.62
C CYS A 44 -2.12 0.18 3.22
N ASN A 45 -3.29 0.32 2.59
CA ASN A 45 -3.84 1.63 2.25
C ASN A 45 -4.20 2.46 3.50
N HIS A 46 -4.73 1.80 4.54
CA HIS A 46 -4.98 2.42 5.85
C HIS A 46 -3.68 2.95 6.45
N LEU A 47 -2.62 2.13 6.48
CA LEU A 47 -1.29 2.58 6.93
C LEU A 47 -0.77 3.75 6.11
N ALA A 48 -0.84 3.65 4.77
CA ALA A 48 -0.36 4.70 3.87
C ALA A 48 -1.04 6.05 4.10
N LYS A 49 -2.29 6.04 4.57
CA LYS A 49 -3.06 7.24 4.93
C LYS A 49 -2.65 7.83 6.28
N HIS A 50 -2.36 6.99 7.27
CA HIS A 50 -2.09 7.43 8.66
C HIS A 50 -0.62 7.76 8.91
N TYR A 51 0.30 7.06 8.27
CA TYR A 51 1.74 7.24 8.49
C TYR A 51 2.36 8.06 7.36
N ALA A 52 2.58 9.36 7.60
CA ALA A 52 3.13 10.29 6.62
C ALA A 52 4.48 9.85 6.00
N GLY A 53 5.28 9.08 6.75
CA GLY A 53 6.55 8.52 6.26
C GLY A 53 6.41 7.56 5.06
N LEU A 54 5.22 7.00 4.85
CA LEU A 54 4.91 6.13 3.70
C LEU A 54 4.54 6.92 2.43
N LYS A 55 4.39 8.25 2.53
CA LYS A 55 4.10 9.15 1.40
C LYS A 55 2.85 8.73 0.60
N GLY A 56 1.91 8.05 1.25
CA GLY A 56 0.67 7.56 0.65
C GLY A 56 0.82 6.33 -0.25
N VAL A 57 1.93 5.59 -0.19
CA VAL A 57 2.07 4.28 -0.85
C VAL A 57 2.65 3.26 0.14
N CYS A 58 2.01 2.11 0.27
CA CYS A 58 2.48 1.02 1.13
C CYS A 58 2.42 -0.30 0.38
N ASN A 59 3.56 -0.99 0.28
CA ASN A 59 3.66 -2.33 -0.27
C ASN A 59 3.97 -3.34 0.85
N TRP A 60 3.05 -4.28 1.07
CA TRP A 60 3.20 -5.34 2.07
C TRP A 60 4.43 -6.22 1.82
N LEU A 61 4.75 -6.43 0.53
CA LEU A 61 5.81 -7.36 0.10
C LEU A 61 7.21 -6.82 0.39
N ASP A 62 7.38 -5.51 0.56
CA ASP A 62 8.67 -4.88 0.89
C ASP A 62 8.91 -4.78 2.41
N LEU A 63 7.89 -5.06 3.22
CA LEU A 63 8.02 -5.07 4.67
C LEU A 63 8.72 -6.36 5.12
N THR A 64 9.76 -6.21 5.95
CA THR A 64 10.35 -7.37 6.63
C THR A 64 9.32 -8.03 7.56
N PRO A 65 9.44 -9.33 7.86
CA PRO A 65 8.50 -10.01 8.77
C PRO A 65 8.32 -9.30 10.12
N GLN A 66 9.40 -8.71 10.65
CA GLN A 66 9.36 -7.94 11.90
C GLN A 66 8.52 -6.66 11.75
N ARG A 67 8.60 -5.97 10.61
CA ARG A 67 7.78 -4.79 10.32
C ARG A 67 6.32 -5.17 10.07
N GLN A 68 6.05 -6.30 9.41
CA GLN A 68 4.70 -6.82 9.24
C GLN A 68 4.03 -7.14 10.58
N ALA A 69 4.74 -7.86 11.47
CA ALA A 69 4.24 -8.16 12.81
C ALA A 69 4.00 -6.89 13.64
N LYS A 70 4.93 -5.93 13.60
CA LYS A 70 4.77 -4.65 14.27
C LYS A 70 3.56 -3.88 13.73
N ALA A 71 3.40 -3.81 12.41
CA ALA A 71 2.27 -3.13 11.79
C ALA A 71 0.95 -3.74 12.29
N LEU A 72 0.78 -5.06 12.18
CA LEU A 72 -0.44 -5.76 12.61
C LEU A 72 -0.74 -5.57 14.10
N ALA A 73 0.28 -5.38 14.95
CA ALA A 73 0.11 -5.10 16.37
C ALA A 73 -0.26 -3.64 16.68
N CYS A 74 0.00 -2.69 15.76
CA CYS A 74 -0.24 -1.27 15.98
C CYS A 74 -1.66 -0.81 15.63
N GLU A 75 -2.39 -1.57 14.81
CA GLU A 75 -3.72 -1.19 14.34
C GLU A 75 -4.79 -2.14 14.91
N PRO A 76 -5.90 -1.62 15.46
CA PRO A 76 -6.99 -2.46 15.92
C PRO A 76 -7.74 -3.11 14.74
N VAL A 77 -8.23 -4.33 14.94
CA VAL A 77 -8.93 -5.12 13.90
C VAL A 77 -10.19 -4.42 13.40
N SER A 78 -10.82 -3.55 14.20
CA SER A 78 -12.04 -2.81 13.84
C SER A 78 -11.87 -1.79 12.71
N GLU A 79 -10.64 -1.46 12.31
CA GLU A 79 -10.36 -0.39 11.33
C GLU A 79 -10.22 -0.88 9.88
N ILE A 80 -10.25 -2.21 9.66
CA ILE A 80 -9.77 -2.84 8.42
C ILE A 80 -10.88 -3.42 7.57
#